data_AF-F7ITC2-F1
#
_entry.id   AF-F7ITC2-F1
#
_cell.length_a   1.000
_cell.length_b   1.000
_cell.length_c   1.000
_cell.angle_alpha   90.00
_cell.angle_beta   90.00
_cell.angle_gamma   90.00
#
_symmetry.space_group_name_H-M   'P 1'
#
loop_
_entity.id
_entity.type
_entity.pdbx_description
1 polymer ?
#
loop_
_entity_poly.entity_id
_entity_poly.type
_entity_poly.pdbx_seq_one_letter_code
_entity_poly.pdbx_strand_id
1 'polypeptide(L)'
;MAASKKAVLGPLVGAVDQGTSSTRFLVFNSKTAELLSHHQVEIKQEFPREGWVEQDPKEILHSVYECIEKTCEKLGQLNIDISNIKDDAQLQPK
;
A
#
# COMPACT_ATOMS: atom_id res chain seq x y z
N MET A 1 -16.61 -2.92 28.69
CA MET A 1 -15.56 -3.02 27.65
C MET A 1 -15.29 -1.62 27.13
N ALA A 2 -14.21 -0.97 27.56
CA ALA A 2 -13.86 0.36 27.06
C ALA A 2 -13.38 0.21 25.60
N ALA A 3 -14.00 0.96 24.68
CA ALA A 3 -13.53 1.02 23.30
C ALA A 3 -12.07 1.52 23.29
N SER A 4 -11.17 0.74 22.70
CA SER A 4 -9.78 1.16 22.48
C SER A 4 -9.79 2.45 21.65
N LYS A 5 -9.20 3.53 22.16
CA LYS A 5 -9.09 4.78 21.42
C LYS A 5 -8.22 4.53 20.18
N LYS A 6 -8.77 4.71 18.97
CA LYS A 6 -7.98 4.78 17.73
C LYS A 6 -6.89 5.85 17.90
N ALA A 7 -5.66 5.52 17.51
CA ALA A 7 -4.58 6.49 17.50
C ALA A 7 -4.89 7.55 16.43
N VAL A 8 -5.05 8.80 16.85
CA VAL A 8 -5.25 9.92 15.92
C VAL A 8 -3.90 10.29 15.32
N LEU A 9 -3.50 9.56 14.29
CA LEU A 9 -2.40 9.94 13.41
C LEU A 9 -2.88 11.06 12.47
N GLY A 10 -1.94 11.90 12.02
CA GLY A 10 -2.20 12.90 10.99
C GLY A 10 -2.62 12.25 9.66
N PRO A 11 -2.81 13.04 8.58
CA PRO A 11 -3.09 12.47 7.27
C PRO A 11 -2.06 11.38 6.93
N LEU A 12 -2.52 10.30 6.31
CA LEU A 12 -1.68 9.19 5.87
C LEU A 12 -1.50 9.27 4.36
N VAL A 13 -0.33 8.85 3.88
CA VAL A 13 -0.03 8.75 2.45
C VAL A 13 0.15 7.28 2.10
N GLY A 14 -0.64 6.79 1.16
CA GLY A 14 -0.48 5.46 0.57
C GLY A 14 0.32 5.53 -0.72
N ALA A 15 1.29 4.64 -0.90
CA ALA A 15 2.12 4.55 -2.09
C ALA A 15 2.10 3.13 -2.65
N VAL A 16 1.80 3.01 -3.95
CA VAL A 16 1.99 1.77 -4.71
C VAL A 16 3.39 1.78 -5.29
N ASP A 17 4.18 0.78 -4.93
CA ASP A 17 5.52 0.54 -5.48
C ASP A 17 5.47 -0.74 -6.31
N GLN A 18 5.28 -0.56 -7.62
CA GLN A 18 5.23 -1.66 -8.60
C GLN A 18 6.64 -1.84 -9.17
N GLY A 19 7.30 -2.93 -8.77
CA GLY A 19 8.62 -3.32 -9.26
C GLY A 19 8.53 -4.42 -10.31
N THR A 20 9.69 -4.87 -10.79
CA THR A 20 9.76 -5.91 -11.81
C THR A 20 9.38 -7.29 -11.29
N SER A 21 9.70 -7.62 -10.03
CA SER A 21 9.45 -8.94 -9.43
C SER A 21 8.38 -8.96 -8.35
N SER A 22 7.93 -7.79 -7.90
CA SER A 22 6.92 -7.68 -6.84
C SER A 22 6.19 -6.36 -6.90
N THR A 23 5.04 -6.32 -6.26
CA THR A 23 4.28 -5.11 -5.97
C THR A 23 4.20 -4.92 -4.47
N ARG A 24 4.26 -3.66 -4.01
CA ARG A 24 4.06 -3.29 -2.62
C ARG A 24 3.03 -2.19 -2.51
N PHE A 25 2.39 -2.14 -1.35
CA PHE A 25 1.67 -0.95 -0.91
C PHE A 25 2.20 -0.54 0.47
N LEU A 26 2.60 0.71 0.59
CA LEU A 26 3.21 1.28 1.79
C LEU A 26 2.35 2.43 2.30
N VAL A 27 2.17 2.52 3.62
CA VAL A 27 1.43 3.62 4.25
C VAL A 27 2.34 4.37 5.21
N PHE A 28 2.44 5.68 4.99
CA PHE A 28 3.30 6.57 5.74
C PHE A 28 2.50 7.60 6.54
N ASN A 29 3.08 8.03 7.65
CA ASN A 29 2.67 9.26 8.33
C ASN A 29 3.12 10.48 7.50
N SER A 30 2.18 11.31 7.04
CA SER A 30 2.49 12.48 6.19
C SER A 30 3.43 13.50 6.82
N LYS A 31 3.49 13.58 8.15
CA LYS A 31 4.28 14.61 8.86
C LYS A 31 5.69 14.15 9.22
N THR A 32 5.84 12.87 9.55
CA THR A 32 7.11 12.31 10.03
C THR A 32 7.82 11.46 8.98
N ALA A 33 7.15 11.15 7.87
CA ALA A 33 7.59 10.17 6.87
C ALA A 33 7.82 8.76 7.43
N GLU A 34 7.33 8.47 8.64
CA GLU A 34 7.41 7.16 9.26
C GLU A 34 6.56 6.15 8.48
N LEU A 35 7.15 4.99 8.16
CA LEU A 35 6.43 3.86 7.59
C LEU A 35 5.61 3.16 8.67
N LEU A 36 4.28 3.21 8.54
CA LEU A 36 3.36 2.66 9.54
C LEU A 36 2.98 1.21 9.24
N SER A 37 2.81 0.86 7.96
CA SER A 37 2.48 -0.50 7.54
C SER A 37 2.77 -0.70 6.06
N HIS A 38 2.95 -1.96 5.66
CA HIS A 38 3.05 -2.34 4.26
C HIS A 38 2.70 -3.82 4.03
N HIS A 39 2.46 -4.15 2.77
CA HIS A 39 2.40 -5.52 2.27
C HIS A 39 3.13 -5.62 0.93
N GLN A 40 3.54 -6.84 0.57
CA GLN A 40 4.27 -7.13 -0.66
C GLN A 40 3.77 -8.45 -1.22
N VAL A 41 3.57 -8.49 -2.54
CA VAL A 41 3.19 -9.67 -3.31
C VAL A 41 4.19 -9.84 -4.45
N GLU A 42 4.77 -11.02 -4.59
CA GLU A 42 5.61 -11.36 -5.74
C GLU A 42 4.74 -11.56 -6.98
N ILE A 43 5.25 -11.13 -8.14
CA ILE A 43 4.58 -11.30 -9.44
C ILE A 43 5.45 -12.17 -10.33
N LYS A 44 4.81 -13.00 -11.15
CA LYS A 44 5.53 -13.86 -12.08
C LYS A 44 6.14 -13.06 -13.22
N GLN A 45 7.23 -13.62 -13.73
CA GLN A 45 7.91 -13.16 -14.93
C GLN A 45 7.98 -14.35 -15.88
N GLU A 46 7.54 -14.15 -17.11
CA GLU A 46 7.61 -15.15 -18.16
C GLU A 46 8.76 -14.82 -19.12
N PHE A 47 9.51 -15.85 -19.51
CA PHE A 47 10.69 -15.72 -20.37
C PHE A 47 10.47 -16.56 -21.64
N PRO A 48 9.57 -16.16 -22.56
CA PRO A 48 9.20 -16.98 -23.71
C PRO A 48 10.32 -17.12 -24.74
N ARG A 49 11.29 -16.20 -24.73
CA ARG A 49 12.46 -16.19 -25.62
C ARG A 49 13.68 -15.63 -24.89
N GLU A 50 14.86 -15.94 -25.41
CA GLU A 50 16.12 -15.38 -24.90
C GLU A 50 16.08 -13.84 -24.95
N GLY A 51 16.37 -13.21 -23.81
CA GLY A 51 16.36 -11.76 -23.64
C GLY A 51 14.96 -11.12 -23.49
N TRP A 52 13.87 -11.90 -23.51
CA TRP A 52 12.51 -11.38 -23.34
C TRP A 52 12.03 -11.56 -21.90
N VAL A 53 11.25 -10.59 -21.41
CA VAL A 53 10.53 -10.67 -20.14
C VAL A 53 9.11 -10.17 -20.38
N GLU A 54 8.12 -11.00 -20.06
CA GLU A 54 6.71 -10.69 -20.16
C GLU A 54 6.04 -10.82 -18.78
N GLN A 55 5.00 -10.01 -18.55
CA GLN A 55 4.22 -10.02 -17.31
C GLN A 55 2.74 -9.84 -17.64
N ASP A 56 1.86 -10.54 -16.92
CA ASP A 56 0.41 -10.36 -17.08
C ASP A 56 -0.03 -9.04 -16.39
N PRO A 57 -0.59 -8.07 -17.14
CA PRO A 57 -1.10 -6.84 -16.54
C PRO A 57 -2.22 -7.08 -15.51
N LYS A 58 -3.00 -8.17 -15.63
CA LYS A 58 -4.01 -8.54 -14.65
C LYS A 58 -3.39 -9.03 -13.34
N GLU A 59 -2.30 -9.77 -13.41
CA GLU A 59 -1.55 -10.21 -12.22
C GLU A 59 -0.95 -9.00 -11.49
N ILE A 60 -0.37 -8.04 -12.23
CA ILE A 60 0.12 -6.78 -11.67
C ILE A 60 -1.02 -6.02 -10.99
N LEU A 61 -2.17 -5.86 -11.64
CA LEU A 61 -3.28 -5.13 -11.04
C LEU A 61 -3.86 -5.85 -9.82
N HIS A 62 -3.95 -7.19 -9.87
CA HIS A 62 -4.41 -7.99 -8.74
C HIS A 62 -3.48 -7.86 -7.52
N SER A 63 -2.17 -7.89 -7.75
CA SER A 63 -1.18 -7.75 -6.67
C SER A 63 -1.21 -6.36 -6.02
N VAL A 64 -1.52 -5.30 -6.78
CA VAL A 64 -1.79 -3.95 -6.23
C VAL A 64 -2.98 -4.00 -5.27
N TYR A 65 -4.12 -4.56 -5.70
CA TYR A 65 -5.32 -4.65 -4.86
C TYR A 65 -5.08 -5.47 -3.59
N GLU A 66 -4.41 -6.62 -3.71
CA GLU A 66 -4.05 -7.47 -2.58
C GLU A 66 -3.13 -6.72 -1.60
N CYS A 67 -2.12 -6.01 -2.10
CA CYS A 67 -1.24 -5.21 -1.25
C CYS A 67 -2.00 -4.12 -0.49
N ILE A 68 -2.94 -3.45 -1.14
CA ILE A 68 -3.78 -2.42 -0.50
C ILE A 68 -4.66 -3.05 0.58
N GLU A 69 -5.39 -4.10 0.26
CA GLU A 69 -6.30 -4.79 1.18
C GLU A 69 -5.55 -5.29 2.42
N LYS A 70 -4.45 -6.02 2.22
CA LYS A 70 -3.66 -6.58 3.32
C LYS A 70 -2.98 -5.53 4.18
N THR A 71 -2.57 -4.40 3.61
CA THR A 71 -2.03 -3.29 4.41
C THR A 71 -3.13 -2.61 5.23
N CYS A 72 -4.31 -2.40 4.65
CA CYS A 72 -5.46 -1.85 5.37
C CYS A 72 -5.93 -2.75 6.52
N GLU A 73 -5.95 -4.08 6.32
CA GLU A 73 -6.21 -5.06 7.38
C GLU A 73 -5.20 -4.89 8.55
N LYS A 74 -3.91 -4.80 8.24
CA LYS A 74 -2.84 -4.58 9.25
C LYS A 74 -3.01 -3.26 9.98
N LEU A 75 -3.34 -2.17 9.28
CA LEU A 75 -3.61 -0.87 9.91
C LEU A 75 -4.79 -0.93 10.88
N GLY A 76 -5.85 -1.66 10.52
CA GLY A 76 -6.99 -1.92 11.40
C GLY A 76 -6.58 -2.66 12.68
N GLN A 77 -5.70 -3.65 12.58
CA GLN A 77 -5.13 -4.38 13.74
C GLN A 77 -4.28 -3.46 14.64
N LEU A 78 -3.66 -2.43 14.07
CA LEU A 78 -2.89 -1.41 14.80
C LEU A 78 -3.77 -0.28 15.36
N ASN A 79 -5.10 -0.35 15.23
CA ASN A 79 -6.05 0.71 15.59
C ASN A 79 -5.75 2.05 14.88
N ILE A 80 -5.20 2.02 13.66
CA ILE A 80 -4.96 3.18 12.81
C ILE A 80 -6.16 3.37 11.89
N ASP A 81 -6.68 4.60 11.79
CA ASP A 81 -7.85 4.87 10.95
C ASP A 81 -7.49 4.97 9.47
N ILE A 82 -7.96 4.01 8.67
CA ILE A 82 -7.69 3.96 7.23
C ILE A 82 -8.35 5.12 6.46
N SER A 83 -9.40 5.75 7.01
CA SER A 83 -10.02 6.93 6.39
C SER A 83 -9.08 8.15 6.35
N ASN A 84 -7.96 8.09 7.07
CA ASN A 84 -6.93 9.13 7.04
C ASN A 84 -5.97 8.98 5.86
N ILE A 85 -6.01 7.88 5.11
CA ILE A 85 -5.28 7.75 3.84
C ILE A 85 -5.95 8.69 2.85
N LYS A 86 -5.27 9.79 2.56
CA LYS A 86 -5.78 10.83 1.65
C LYS A 86 -5.16 10.68 0.28
N ASP A 87 -5.94 11.02 -0.74
CA ASP A 87 -5.41 11.29 -2.06
C ASP A 87 -4.61 12.61 -2.06
N ASP A 88 -3.68 12.74 -3.01
CA ASP A 88 -2.85 13.94 -3.17
C ASP A 88 -3.68 15.21 -3.43
N ALA A 89 -4.88 15.06 -4.01
CA ALA A 89 -5.82 16.15 -4.25
C ALA A 89 -6.30 16.81 -2.94
N GLN A 90 -6.30 16.08 -1.83
CA GLN A 90 -6.76 16.55 -0.52
C GLN A 90 -5.63 16.97 0.44
N LEU A 91 -4.37 16.89 0.00
CA LEU A 91 -3.18 17.21 0.81
C LEU A 91 -2.54 18.57 0.47
N GLN A 92 -3.07 19.29 -0.52
CA GLN A 92 -2.60 20.62 -0.88
C GLN A 92 -2.89 21.62 0.26
N PRO A 93 -1.92 22.47 0.65
CA PRO A 93 -2.17 23.57 1.57
C PRO A 93 -3.20 24.52 0.95
N LYS A 94 -4.24 24.87 1.72
CA LYS A 94 -5.18 25.95 1.35
C LYS A 94 -4.48 27.30 1.40
#